data_AF-A0A7Y5FZ96-F1
#
_entry.id   AF-A0A7Y5FZ96-F1
#
_cell.length_a   1.000
_cell.length_b   1.000
_cell.length_c   1.000
_cell.angle_alpha   90.00
_cell.angle_beta   90.00
_cell.angle_gamma   90.00
#
_symmetry.space_group_name_H-M   'P 1'
#
loop_
_entity.id
_entity.type
_entity.pdbx_description
1 polymer ?
#
loop_
_entity_poly.entity_id
_entity_poly.type
_entity_poly.pdbx_seq_one_letter_code
_entity_poly.pdbx_strand_id
1 'polypeptide(L)'
;MPPKISRIPKPLLAIAVFLVLYFIARLVLKQPDLAQPLRVTVALLPIPVFALFLLSFIRGLKALDELERRIQLEALVIAFPLAILLIMTLGLLELAVPLSPENWSYRHIWPFLTMFYFIGLAIARKRYQ
;
A
#
# COMPACT_ATOMS: atom_id res chain seq x y z
N MET A 1 19.27 -22.44 27.09
CA MET A 1 18.00 -21.82 26.62
C MET A 1 18.14 -21.58 25.12
N PRO A 2 17.33 -22.21 24.26
CA PRO A 2 17.35 -21.90 22.84
C PRO A 2 16.86 -20.46 22.61
N PRO A 3 17.38 -19.75 21.60
CA PRO A 3 16.98 -18.37 21.31
C PRO A 3 15.50 -18.34 20.98
N LYS A 4 14.78 -17.41 21.63
CA LYS A 4 13.36 -17.13 21.39
C LYS A 4 13.26 -16.63 19.95
N ILE A 5 13.03 -17.53 18.99
CA ILE A 5 12.82 -17.19 17.57
C ILE A 5 11.75 -16.10 17.57
N SER A 6 12.17 -14.89 17.18
CA SER A 6 11.34 -13.71 17.14
C SER A 6 10.18 -14.01 16.20
N ARG A 7 9.02 -14.34 16.77
CA ARG A 7 7.78 -14.50 16.00
C ARG A 7 7.49 -13.14 15.40
N ILE A 8 7.88 -12.95 14.13
CA ILE A 8 7.52 -11.77 13.34
C ILE A 8 6.02 -11.56 13.54
N PRO A 9 5.56 -10.37 13.96
CA PRO A 9 4.15 -10.13 14.14
C PRO A 9 3.46 -10.43 12.80
N LYS A 10 2.44 -11.29 12.85
CA LYS A 10 1.68 -11.80 11.69
C LYS A 10 1.41 -10.73 10.58
N PRO A 11 1.07 -9.46 10.89
CA PRO A 11 0.91 -8.45 9.84
C PRO A 11 2.20 -8.08 9.09
N LEU A 12 3.37 -8.05 9.74
CA LEU A 12 4.65 -7.79 9.07
C LEU A 12 5.02 -8.93 8.12
N LEU A 13 4.74 -10.18 8.52
CA LEU A 13 4.92 -11.32 7.62
C LEU A 13 4.00 -11.21 6.40
N ALA A 14 2.73 -10.81 6.58
CA ALA A 14 1.80 -10.63 5.47
C ALA A 14 2.26 -9.54 4.48
N ILE A 15 2.79 -8.41 4.99
CA ILE A 15 3.40 -7.37 4.12
C ILE A 15 4.60 -7.95 3.37
N ALA A 16 5.50 -8.66 4.05
CA ALA A 16 6.69 -9.22 3.42
C ALA A 16 6.32 -10.21 2.30
N VAL A 17 5.37 -11.12 2.56
CA VAL A 17 4.86 -12.06 1.56
C VAL A 17 4.18 -11.31 0.41
N PHE A 18 3.37 -10.28 0.70
CA PHE A 18 2.76 -9.45 -0.34
C PHE A 18 3.82 -8.80 -1.24
N LEU A 19 4.85 -8.18 -0.68
CA LEU A 19 5.91 -7.53 -1.43
C LEU A 19 6.65 -8.54 -2.32
N VAL A 20 7.02 -9.69 -1.77
CA VAL A 20 7.67 -10.77 -2.53
C VAL A 20 6.78 -11.22 -3.69
N LEU A 21 5.50 -11.52 -3.44
CA LEU A 21 4.56 -11.93 -4.48
C LEU A 21 4.33 -10.83 -5.52
N TYR A 22 4.27 -9.57 -5.10
CA TYR A 22 4.10 -8.43 -6.00
C TYR A 22 5.29 -8.31 -6.96
N PHE A 23 6.53 -8.39 -6.47
CA PHE A 23 7.71 -8.32 -7.32
C PHE A 23 7.86 -9.55 -8.22
N ILE A 24 7.60 -10.76 -7.70
CA ILE A 24 7.58 -11.99 -8.51
C ILE A 24 6.53 -11.87 -9.63
N ALA A 25 5.30 -11.44 -9.30
CA ALA A 25 4.25 -11.25 -10.29
C ALA A 25 4.68 -10.26 -11.38
N ARG A 26 5.35 -9.15 -11.01
CA ARG A 26 5.89 -8.20 -11.99
C ARG A 26 6.97 -8.81 -12.89
N LEU A 27 7.84 -9.66 -12.37
CA LEU A 27 8.88 -10.33 -13.15
C LEU A 27 8.27 -11.35 -14.12
N VAL A 28 7.33 -12.16 -13.64
CA VAL A 28 6.63 -13.16 -14.45
C VAL A 28 5.81 -12.49 -15.56
N LEU A 29 5.03 -11.46 -15.24
CA LEU A 29 4.16 -10.77 -16.21
C LEU A 29 4.90 -10.02 -17.32
N LYS A 30 6.22 -9.89 -17.26
CA LYS A 30 7.05 -9.36 -18.35
C LYS A 30 7.33 -10.40 -19.44
N GLN A 31 7.08 -11.68 -19.20
CA GLN A 31 7.31 -12.74 -20.19
C GLN A 31 6.23 -12.64 -21.29
N PRO A 32 6.64 -12.63 -22.58
CA PRO A 32 5.71 -12.42 -23.70
C PRO A 32 4.79 -13.63 -23.94
N ASP A 33 5.24 -14.85 -23.61
CA ASP A 33 4.58 -16.11 -24.01
C ASP A 33 3.60 -16.67 -22.96
N LEU A 34 3.22 -15.87 -21.96
CA LEU A 34 2.27 -16.29 -20.93
C LEU A 34 0.84 -16.33 -21.48
N ALA A 35 0.19 -17.50 -21.37
CA ALA A 35 -1.22 -17.63 -21.67
C ALA A 35 -2.08 -16.65 -20.84
N GLN A 36 -3.08 -16.04 -21.47
CA GLN A 36 -3.90 -14.98 -20.85
C GLN A 36 -4.51 -15.37 -19.49
N PRO A 37 -5.07 -16.58 -19.28
CA PRO A 37 -5.60 -16.97 -17.98
C PRO A 37 -4.52 -16.94 -16.88
N LEU A 38 -3.32 -17.43 -17.18
CA LEU A 38 -2.20 -17.45 -16.23
C LEU A 38 -1.72 -16.03 -15.89
N ARG A 39 -1.72 -15.11 -16.86
CA ARG A 39 -1.41 -13.69 -16.61
C ARG A 39 -2.38 -13.08 -15.60
N VAL A 40 -3.68 -13.34 -15.75
CA VAL A 40 -4.70 -12.85 -14.81
C VAL A 40 -4.49 -13.46 -13.42
N THR A 41 -4.27 -14.77 -13.33
CA THR A 41 -4.00 -15.45 -12.04
C THR A 41 -2.78 -14.87 -11.33
N VAL A 42 -1.67 -14.68 -12.05
CA VAL A 42 -0.43 -14.11 -11.50
C VAL A 42 -0.63 -12.66 -11.03
N ALA A 43 -1.39 -11.85 -11.80
CA ALA A 43 -1.69 -10.47 -11.43
C ALA A 43 -2.53 -10.36 -10.16
N LEU A 44 -3.44 -11.31 -9.91
CA LEU A 44 -4.34 -11.32 -8.75
C LEU A 44 -3.74 -12.00 -7.52
N LEU A 45 -2.72 -12.85 -7.69
CA LEU A 45 -2.07 -13.59 -6.60
C LEU A 45 -1.67 -12.76 -5.37
N PRO A 46 -1.08 -11.55 -5.49
CA PRO A 46 -0.73 -10.75 -4.31
C PRO A 46 -1.94 -10.14 -3.58
N ILE A 47 -3.11 -10.05 -4.22
CA ILE A 47 -4.27 -9.29 -3.69
C ILE A 47 -4.87 -9.93 -2.43
N PRO A 48 -5.14 -11.25 -2.35
CA PRO A 48 -5.62 -11.88 -1.13
C PRO A 48 -4.68 -11.69 0.07
N VAL A 49 -3.36 -11.72 -0.16
CA VAL A 49 -2.36 -11.52 0.90
C VAL A 49 -2.43 -10.10 1.43
N PHE A 50 -2.55 -9.10 0.55
CA PHE A 50 -2.74 -7.72 0.97
C PHE A 50 -4.07 -7.50 1.70
N ALA A 51 -5.16 -8.15 1.26
CA ALA A 51 -6.45 -8.09 1.93
C ALA A 51 -6.38 -8.66 3.37
N LEU A 52 -5.67 -9.76 3.58
CA LEU A 52 -5.44 -10.32 4.92
C LEU A 52 -4.62 -9.37 5.82
N PHE A 53 -3.62 -8.69 5.24
CA PHE A 53 -2.90 -7.63 5.93
C PHE A 53 -3.86 -6.49 6.34
N LEU A 54 -4.67 -5.98 5.42
CA LEU A 54 -5.62 -4.90 5.70
C LEU A 54 -6.63 -5.28 6.78
N LEU A 55 -7.19 -6.49 6.73
CA LEU A 55 -8.10 -6.98 7.78
C LEU A 55 -7.40 -7.02 9.15
N SER A 56 -6.13 -7.44 9.18
CA SER A 56 -5.34 -7.48 10.43
C SER A 56 -5.02 -6.08 10.93
N PHE A 57 -4.66 -5.15 10.03
CA PHE A 57 -4.41 -3.75 10.31
C PHE A 57 -5.66 -3.06 10.89
N ILE A 58 -6.81 -3.20 10.24
CA ILE A 58 -8.10 -2.63 10.70
C ILE A 58 -8.49 -3.18 12.07
N ARG A 59 -8.29 -4.48 12.32
CA ARG A 59 -8.51 -5.07 13.65
C ARG A 59 -7.56 -4.49 14.69
N GLY A 60 -6.29 -4.26 14.33
CA GLY A 60 -5.32 -3.59 15.19
C GLY A 60 -5.74 -2.17 15.56
N LEU A 61 -6.26 -1.40 14.60
CA LEU A 61 -6.77 -0.04 14.86
C LEU A 61 -7.92 -0.02 15.88
N LYS A 62 -8.76 -1.06 15.92
CA LYS A 62 -9.87 -1.16 16.88
C LYS A 62 -9.43 -1.42 18.32
N ALA A 63 -8.21 -1.92 18.51
CA ALA A 63 -7.63 -2.18 19.82
C ALA A 63 -6.80 -1.00 20.35
N LEU A 64 -6.65 0.07 19.57
CA LEU A 64 -6.00 1.31 20.02
C LEU A 64 -6.91 2.06 20.99
N ASP A 65 -6.29 2.82 21.89
CA ASP A 65 -7.01 3.80 22.70
C ASP A 65 -7.59 4.94 21.83
N GLU A 66 -8.39 5.81 22.45
CA GLU A 66 -9.04 6.91 21.74
C GLU A 66 -8.06 7.93 21.15
N LEU A 67 -6.92 8.17 21.82
CA LEU A 67 -5.90 9.12 21.39
C LEU A 67 -5.19 8.62 20.14
N GLU A 68 -4.67 7.40 20.16
CA GLU A 68 -4.04 6.77 19.02
C GLU A 68 -5.04 6.63 17.87
N ARG A 69 -6.30 6.23 18.13
CA ARG A 69 -7.32 6.18 17.08
C ARG A 69 -7.60 7.56 16.46
N ARG A 70 -7.56 8.63 17.25
CA ARG A 70 -7.68 10.02 16.76
C ARG A 70 -6.49 10.41 15.89
N ILE A 71 -5.27 10.07 16.30
CA ILE A 71 -4.04 10.30 15.51
C ILE A 71 -4.13 9.61 14.15
N GLN A 72 -4.63 8.37 14.12
CA GLN A 72 -4.83 7.60 12.90
C GLN A 72 -5.87 8.26 11.96
N LEU A 73 -6.94 8.80 12.53
CA LEU A 73 -7.96 9.54 11.77
C LEU A 73 -7.38 10.85 11.21
N GLU A 74 -6.64 11.62 12.00
CA GLU A 74 -5.98 12.85 11.52
C GLU A 74 -4.97 12.58 10.40
N ALA A 75 -4.23 11.47 10.48
CA ALA A 75 -3.36 11.01 9.41
C ALA A 75 -4.15 10.78 8.10
N LEU A 76 -5.32 10.16 8.18
CA LEU A 76 -6.19 9.93 7.01
C LEU A 76 -6.81 11.22 6.48
N VAL A 77 -7.15 12.19 7.34
CA VAL A 77 -7.65 13.51 6.94
C VAL A 77 -6.62 14.27 6.10
N ILE A 78 -5.32 14.05 6.32
CA ILE A 78 -4.24 14.60 5.48
C ILE A 78 -4.05 13.75 4.22
N ALA A 79 -4.01 12.42 4.37
CA ALA A 79 -3.67 11.52 3.26
C ALA A 79 -4.71 11.50 2.14
N PHE A 80 -5.99 11.53 2.50
CA PHE A 80 -7.10 11.46 1.56
C PHE A 80 -7.14 12.63 0.55
N PRO A 81 -7.11 13.92 0.96
CA PRO A 81 -7.09 15.03 0.02
C PRO A 81 -5.79 15.07 -0.81
N LEU A 82 -4.64 14.67 -0.25
CA LEU A 82 -3.40 14.55 -1.03
C LEU A 82 -3.49 13.47 -2.12
N ALA A 83 -4.15 12.35 -1.81
CA ALA A 83 -4.42 11.30 -2.79
C ALA A 83 -5.32 11.80 -3.93
N ILE A 84 -6.40 12.53 -3.59
CA ILE A 84 -7.28 13.15 -4.58
C ILE A 84 -6.51 14.15 -5.43
N LEU A 85 -5.73 15.03 -4.79
CA LEU A 85 -4.91 16.03 -5.49
C LEU A 85 -3.96 15.37 -6.48
N LEU A 86 -3.25 14.31 -6.07
CA LEU A 86 -2.36 13.56 -6.95
C LEU A 86 -3.10 12.99 -8.18
N ILE A 87 -4.23 12.32 -7.96
CA ILE A 87 -5.00 11.70 -9.05
C ILE A 87 -5.56 12.78 -10.00
N MET A 88 -6.10 13.88 -9.46
CA MET A 88 -6.57 15.01 -10.28
C MET A 88 -5.44 15.63 -11.08
N THR A 89 -4.28 15.86 -10.47
CA THR A 89 -3.11 16.40 -11.16
C THR A 89 -2.65 15.48 -12.28
N LEU A 90 -2.55 14.16 -12.03
CA LEU A 90 -2.16 13.20 -13.07
C LEU A 90 -3.20 13.14 -14.21
N GLY A 91 -4.50 13.15 -13.88
CA GLY A 91 -5.56 13.17 -14.88
C GLY A 91 -5.56 14.43 -15.75
N LEU A 92 -5.30 15.61 -15.17
CA LEU A 92 -5.16 16.84 -15.94
C LEU A 92 -3.86 16.87 -16.76
N LEU A 93 -2.75 16.38 -16.19
CA LEU A 93 -1.48 16.30 -16.91
C LEU A 93 -1.56 15.36 -18.11
N GLU A 94 -2.33 14.28 -18.05
CA GLU A 94 -2.56 13.38 -19.18
C GLU A 94 -3.20 14.10 -20.39
N LEU A 95 -3.98 15.15 -20.15
CA LEU A 95 -4.55 16.00 -21.22
C LEU A 95 -3.57 17.03 -21.77
N ALA A 96 -2.54 17.40 -21.00
CA ALA A 96 -1.61 18.47 -21.33
C ALA A 96 -0.28 17.94 -21.92
N VAL A 97 0.19 16.78 -21.47
CA VAL A 97 1.48 16.19 -21.84
C VAL A 97 1.40 14.66 -21.93
N PRO A 98 2.19 14.00 -22.80
CA PRO A 98 2.21 12.55 -22.88
C PRO A 98 2.80 11.95 -21.60
N LEU A 99 1.94 11.32 -20.80
CA LEU A 99 2.34 10.53 -19.64
C LEU A 99 2.59 9.08 -20.05
N SER A 100 3.85 8.68 -20.15
CA SER A 100 4.18 7.27 -20.44
C SER A 100 3.66 6.35 -19.32
N PRO A 101 2.90 5.29 -19.65
CA PRO A 101 2.50 4.27 -18.69
C PRO A 101 3.69 3.61 -17.97
N GLU A 102 4.88 3.64 -18.57
CA GLU A 102 6.09 3.14 -17.95
C GLU A 102 6.49 3.93 -16.70
N ASN A 103 6.25 5.24 -16.69
CA ASN A 103 6.60 6.12 -15.58
C ASN A 103 5.42 6.39 -14.64
N TRP A 104 4.20 6.49 -15.18
CA TRP A 104 3.02 6.96 -14.44
C TRP A 104 1.85 5.96 -14.36
N SER A 105 2.08 4.65 -14.59
CA SER A 105 1.01 3.65 -14.36
C SER A 105 0.50 3.63 -12.91
N TYR A 106 -0.70 3.08 -12.71
CA TYR A 106 -1.30 2.83 -11.38
C TYR A 106 -0.37 2.11 -10.39
N ARG A 107 0.59 1.32 -10.88
CA ARG A 107 1.60 0.63 -10.06
C ARG A 107 2.55 1.59 -9.33
N HIS A 108 2.73 2.80 -9.85
CA HIS A 108 3.55 3.85 -9.25
C HIS A 108 2.75 4.78 -8.35
N ILE A 109 1.42 4.75 -8.41
CA ILE A 109 0.55 5.66 -7.64
C ILE A 109 0.34 5.16 -6.20
N TRP A 110 0.11 3.85 -6.01
CA TRP A 110 -0.19 3.31 -4.68
C TRP A 110 0.89 3.56 -3.58
N PRO A 111 2.21 3.63 -3.88
CA PRO A 111 3.21 3.98 -2.88
C PRO A 111 3.04 5.41 -2.36
N PHE A 112 2.59 6.36 -3.21
CA PHE A 112 2.31 7.74 -2.77
C PHE A 112 1.16 7.78 -1.76
N LEU A 113 0.11 6.97 -1.95
CA LEU A 113 -0.99 6.86 -0.99
C LEU A 113 -0.50 6.43 0.39
N THR A 114 0.41 5.44 0.40
CA THR A 114 1.06 4.96 1.62
C THR A 114 1.94 6.04 2.25
N MET A 115 2.72 6.75 1.44
CA MET A 115 3.57 7.86 1.86
C MET A 115 2.76 9.01 2.47
N PHE A 116 1.65 9.42 1.84
CA PHE A 116 0.77 10.48 2.35
C PHE A 116 0.20 10.13 3.73
N TYR A 117 -0.19 8.87 3.93
CA TYR A 117 -0.63 8.39 5.24
C TYR A 117 0.48 8.46 6.30
N PHE A 118 1.71 8.04 6.00
CA PHE A 118 2.81 8.12 6.97
C PHE A 118 3.24 9.57 7.27
N ILE A 119 3.20 10.45 6.28
CA ILE A 119 3.41 11.90 6.47
C ILE A 119 2.33 12.46 7.40
N GLY A 120 1.05 12.17 7.12
CA GLY A 120 -0.06 12.57 7.96
C GLY A 120 0.07 12.04 9.39
N LEU A 121 0.52 10.78 9.54
CA LEU A 121 0.75 10.16 10.83
C LEU A 121 1.86 10.84 11.62
N ALA A 122 2.97 11.20 10.96
CA ALA A 122 4.07 11.92 11.59
C ALA A 122 3.63 13.33 12.04
N ILE A 123 2.85 14.04 11.23
CA ILE A 123 2.29 15.35 11.57
C ILE A 123 1.33 15.24 12.75
N ALA A 124 0.38 14.31 12.70
CA ALA A 124 -0.60 14.09 13.75
C ALA A 124 0.08 13.74 15.09
N ARG A 125 1.06 12.83 15.08
CA ARG A 125 1.80 12.46 16.30
C ARG A 125 2.51 13.63 16.95
N LYS A 126 3.17 14.49 16.16
CA LYS A 126 3.85 15.68 16.68
C LYS A 126 2.93 16.68 17.39
N ARG A 127 1.63 16.64 17.10
CA ARG A 127 0.63 17.51 17.75
C ARG A 127 0.29 17.06 19.18
N TYR A 128 0.47 15.78 19.49
CA TYR A 128 0.11 15.15 20.77
C TYR A 128 1.33 14.75 21.60
N GLN A 129 2.54 15.07 21.13
CA GLN A 129 3.79 15.03 21.87
C GLN A 129 4.01 16.37 22.58
#